data_AF-A0A0J0YST3-F1
#
_entry.id   AF-A0A0J0YST3-F1
#
_cell.length_a   1.000
_cell.length_b   1.000
_cell.length_c   1.000
_cell.angle_alpha   90.00
_cell.angle_beta   90.00
_cell.angle_gamma   90.00
#
_symmetry.space_group_name_H-M   'P 1'
#
loop_
_entity.id
_entity.type
_entity.pdbx_description
1 polymer ?
#
loop_
_entity_poly.entity_id
_entity_poly.type
_entity_poly.pdbx_seq_one_letter_code
_entity_poly.pdbx_strand_id
1 'polypeptide(L)'
;MNALITIPFYDQSLNLIDSDGKPFVAMRPIVQGMGLAWQTQERKLKSRFSSVITIMVTTGLDGKKYQMLCLPLDKLPTWLMTLNPRKVKPEIREAIKRYQAESEAVLWQYWTAGIARRDEIRQALSELMATEAESLKRGSVAGKDLYIRKLEKQRNQAQIAALQAELPFIWNVVEERATA
;
A
#
# COMPACT_ATOMS: atom_id res chain seq x y z
N MET A 1 6.03 -9.55 -20.16
CA MET A 1 6.11 -8.45 -21.14
C MET A 1 6.25 -7.17 -20.34
N ASN A 2 7.36 -6.46 -20.46
CA ASN A 2 7.56 -5.21 -19.73
C ASN A 2 6.83 -4.10 -20.48
N ALA A 3 5.81 -3.50 -19.88
CA ALA A 3 5.11 -2.37 -20.46
C ALA A 3 6.00 -1.12 -20.40
N LEU A 4 6.04 -0.36 -21.50
CA LEU A 4 6.68 0.94 -21.56
C LEU A 4 5.64 2.00 -21.20
N ILE A 5 5.81 2.66 -20.06
CA ILE A 5 4.94 3.77 -19.65
C ILE A 5 5.68 5.07 -19.93
N THR A 6 5.05 6.01 -20.62
CA THR A 6 5.66 7.32 -20.90
C THR A 6 5.05 8.36 -19.97
N ILE A 7 5.88 9.03 -19.17
CA ILE A 7 5.44 10.16 -18.33
C ILE A 7 6.06 11.47 -18.81
N PRO A 8 5.30 12.58 -18.84
CA PRO A 8 5.86 13.89 -19.15
C PRO A 8 6.75 14.38 -17.99
N PHE A 9 7.92 14.92 -18.33
CA PHE A 9 8.85 15.61 -17.43
C PHE A 9 9.26 16.92 -18.10
N TYR A 10 8.48 17.98 -17.84
CA TYR A 10 8.50 19.22 -18.64
C TYR A 10 8.34 18.90 -20.14
N ASP A 11 9.22 19.45 -21.00
CA ASP A 11 9.19 19.26 -22.46
C ASP A 11 9.87 17.94 -22.91
N GLN A 12 10.00 16.97 -22.01
CA GLN A 12 10.65 15.68 -22.28
C GLN A 12 9.77 14.52 -21.81
N SER A 13 9.80 13.42 -22.54
CA SER A 13 9.11 12.18 -22.18
C SER A 13 10.07 11.20 -21.51
N LEU A 14 9.73 10.70 -20.32
CA LEU A 14 10.49 9.64 -19.63
C LEU A 14 9.87 8.27 -19.93
N ASN A 15 10.69 7.36 -20.44
CA ASN A 15 10.30 5.97 -20.65
C ASN A 15 10.53 5.16 -19.38
N LEU A 16 9.46 4.55 -18.87
CA LEU A 16 9.47 3.68 -17.71
C LEU A 16 9.39 2.21 -18.14
N ILE A 17 10.01 1.35 -17.35
CA ILE A 17 9.92 -0.10 -17.45
C ILE A 17 9.09 -0.59 -16.29
N ASP A 18 7.93 -1.19 -16.56
CA ASP A 18 7.14 -1.86 -15.53
C ASP A 18 7.74 -3.25 -15.20
N SER A 19 7.99 -3.49 -13.91
CA SER A 19 8.41 -4.78 -13.36
C SER A 19 7.66 -5.03 -12.06
N ASP A 20 6.85 -6.09 -12.04
CA ASP A 20 6.06 -6.50 -10.86
C ASP A 20 5.18 -5.39 -10.26
N GLY A 21 4.61 -4.54 -11.12
CA GLY A 21 3.76 -3.41 -10.72
C GLY A 21 4.53 -2.24 -10.12
N LYS A 22 5.86 -2.21 -10.26
CA LYS A 22 6.72 -1.10 -9.84
C LYS A 22 7.35 -0.45 -11.07
N PRO A 23 7.21 0.88 -11.24
CA PRO A 23 7.83 1.59 -12.34
C PRO A 23 9.33 1.82 -12.10
N PHE A 24 10.14 1.46 -13.08
CA PHE A 24 11.58 1.70 -13.10
C PHE A 24 11.98 2.62 -14.26
N VAL A 25 13.13 3.26 -14.10
CA VAL A 25 13.68 4.20 -15.07
C VAL A 25 15.04 3.70 -15.52
N ALA A 26 15.23 3.55 -16.84
CA ALA A 26 16.53 3.24 -17.41
C ALA A 26 17.45 4.47 -17.32
N MET A 27 18.51 4.38 -16.51
CA MET A 27 19.29 5.57 -16.16
C MET A 27 20.25 6.02 -17.26
N ARG A 28 20.76 5.09 -18.10
CA ARG A 28 21.78 5.41 -19.10
C ARG A 28 21.29 6.40 -20.17
N PRO A 29 20.12 6.21 -20.80
CA PRO A 29 19.57 7.18 -21.75
C PRO A 29 19.38 8.57 -21.13
N ILE A 30 18.90 8.66 -19.89
CA ILE A 30 18.66 9.94 -19.19
C ILE A 30 19.97 10.68 -18.94
N VAL A 31 20.95 9.97 -18.36
CA VAL A 31 22.28 10.53 -18.07
C VAL A 31 22.95 11.06 -19.34
N GLN A 32 22.89 10.29 -20.43
CA GLN A 32 23.47 10.69 -21.71
C GLN A 32 22.70 11.83 -22.38
N GLY A 33 21.36 11.82 -22.31
CA GLY A 33 20.50 12.90 -22.79
C GLY A 33 20.86 14.25 -22.16
N MET A 34 21.10 14.24 -20.84
CA MET A 34 21.54 15.41 -20.05
C MET A 34 22.99 15.86 -20.34
N GLY A 35 23.75 15.07 -21.11
CA GLY A 35 25.17 15.30 -21.42
C GLY A 35 26.13 14.98 -20.27
N LEU A 36 25.72 14.11 -19.35
CA LEU A 36 26.56 13.66 -18.25
C LEU A 36 27.33 12.38 -18.65
N ALA A 37 28.55 12.24 -18.12
CA ALA A 37 29.34 11.03 -18.33
C ALA A 37 28.73 9.82 -17.60
N TRP A 38 28.31 8.80 -18.35
CA TRP A 38 27.66 7.59 -17.82
C TRP A 38 28.48 6.92 -16.71
N GLN A 39 29.76 6.65 -16.95
CA GLN A 39 30.64 5.94 -16.00
C GLN A 39 30.72 6.62 -14.62
N THR A 40 30.65 7.95 -14.60
CA THR A 40 30.66 8.71 -13.33
C THR A 40 29.32 8.57 -12.60
N GLN A 41 28.21 8.65 -13.34
CA GLN A 41 26.88 8.56 -12.75
C GLN A 41 26.53 7.13 -12.32
N GLU A 42 26.95 6.12 -13.09
CA GLU A 42 26.80 4.72 -12.74
C GLU A 42 27.43 4.42 -11.37
N ARG A 43 28.65 4.90 -11.13
CA ARG A 43 29.34 4.75 -9.84
C ARG A 43 28.57 5.41 -8.70
N LYS A 44 28.03 6.61 -8.92
CA LYS A 44 27.22 7.33 -7.93
C LYS A 44 25.92 6.59 -7.64
N LEU A 45 25.27 6.05 -8.67
CA LEU A 45 24.04 5.26 -8.53
C LEU A 45 24.31 3.99 -7.73
N LYS A 46 25.36 3.24 -8.08
CA LYS A 46 25.80 2.05 -7.35
C LYS A 46 26.19 2.35 -5.91
N SER A 47 26.80 3.49 -5.63
CA SER A 47 27.20 3.86 -4.27
C SER A 47 26.00 4.27 -3.39
N ARG A 48 25.08 5.09 -3.90
CA ARG A 48 23.97 5.65 -3.11
C ARG A 48 22.73 4.77 -3.07
N PHE A 49 22.47 4.02 -4.13
CA PHE A 49 21.21 3.29 -4.33
C PHE A 49 21.44 1.78 -4.52
N SER A 50 22.58 1.24 -4.05
CA SER A 50 22.95 -0.19 -4.19
C SER A 50 21.84 -1.16 -3.80
N SER A 51 21.05 -0.83 -2.79
CA SER A 51 19.97 -1.68 -2.27
C SER A 51 18.72 -1.73 -3.14
N VAL A 52 18.57 -0.81 -4.11
CA VAL A 52 17.32 -0.64 -4.88
C VAL A 52 17.53 -0.59 -6.39
N ILE A 53 18.76 -0.37 -6.87
CA ILE A 53 19.05 -0.45 -8.31
C ILE A 53 18.96 -1.89 -8.79
N THR A 54 18.42 -2.07 -9.99
CA THR A 54 18.25 -3.40 -10.59
C THR A 54 18.81 -3.38 -12.01
N ILE A 55 19.50 -4.45 -12.40
CA ILE A 55 19.86 -4.67 -13.80
C ILE A 55 18.72 -5.42 -14.46
N MET A 56 18.03 -4.76 -15.40
CA MET A 56 16.94 -5.36 -16.17
C MET A 56 17.38 -5.66 -17.59
N VAL A 57 16.95 -6.79 -18.13
CA VAL A 57 17.19 -7.16 -19.52
C VAL A 57 16.04 -6.65 -20.37
N THR A 58 16.34 -5.70 -21.27
CA THR A 58 15.36 -5.13 -22.21
C THR A 58 15.75 -5.47 -23.64
N THR A 59 14.76 -5.77 -24.48
CA THR A 59 15.00 -6.00 -25.91
C THR A 59 14.95 -4.67 -26.65
N GLY A 60 16.01 -4.34 -27.39
CA GLY A 60 16.04 -3.17 -28.26
C GLY A 60 15.22 -3.38 -29.53
N LEU A 61 15.02 -2.30 -30.30
CA LEU A 61 14.32 -2.35 -31.61
C LEU A 61 15.03 -3.25 -32.63
N ASP A 62 16.31 -3.51 -32.42
CA ASP A 62 17.16 -4.42 -33.20
C ASP A 62 17.03 -5.90 -32.79
N GLY A 63 16.12 -6.22 -31.86
CA GLY A 63 15.92 -7.57 -31.34
C GLY A 63 17.00 -8.03 -30.37
N LYS A 64 18.02 -7.21 -30.07
CA LYS A 64 19.10 -7.58 -29.15
C LYS A 64 18.70 -7.32 -27.71
N LYS A 65 19.22 -8.14 -26.80
CA LYS A 65 19.03 -8.00 -25.36
C LYS A 65 20.11 -7.08 -24.78
N TYR A 66 19.68 -6.04 -24.07
CA TYR A 66 20.54 -5.09 -23.39
C TYR A 66 20.31 -5.18 -21.88
N GLN A 67 21.40 -5.22 -21.12
CA GLN A 67 21.35 -5.05 -19.67
C GLN A 67 21.34 -3.55 -19.35
N MET A 68 20.26 -3.10 -18.72
CA MET A 68 20.07 -1.71 -18.34
C MET A 68 20.03 -1.57 -16.82
N LEU A 69 20.87 -0.69 -16.29
CA LEU A 69 20.80 -0.28 -14.90
C LEU A 69 19.57 0.61 -14.72
N CYS A 70 18.64 0.11 -13.92
CA CYS A 70 17.35 0.71 -13.68
C CYS A 70 17.24 1.20 -12.24
N LEU A 71 16.68 2.40 -12.07
CA LEU A 71 16.39 3.00 -10.78
C LEU A 71 14.87 3.02 -10.57
N PRO A 72 14.35 2.63 -9.40
CA PRO A 72 12.94 2.82 -9.07
C PRO A 72 12.53 4.29 -9.25
N LEU A 73 11.36 4.53 -9.83
CA LEU A 73 10.89 5.88 -10.16
C LEU A 73 10.81 6.79 -8.92
N ASP A 74 10.43 6.26 -7.76
CA ASP A 74 10.35 7.00 -6.50
C ASP A 74 11.72 7.54 -6.02
N LYS A 75 12.84 6.96 -6.49
CA LYS A 75 14.20 7.42 -6.18
C LYS A 75 14.77 8.38 -7.21
N LEU A 76 14.16 8.50 -8.39
CA LEU A 76 14.60 9.42 -9.43
C LEU A 76 14.68 10.88 -8.91
N PRO A 77 13.69 11.40 -8.15
CA PRO A 77 13.78 12.73 -7.56
C PRO A 77 15.04 12.96 -6.72
N THR A 78 15.37 11.98 -5.88
CA THR A 78 16.55 12.06 -5.01
C THR A 78 17.83 12.12 -5.83
N TRP A 79 17.91 11.39 -6.95
CA TRP A 79 19.07 11.47 -7.84
C TRP A 79 19.17 12.83 -8.54
N LEU A 80 18.05 13.38 -9.05
CA LEU A 80 18.01 14.69 -9.71
C LEU A 80 18.49 15.83 -8.80
N MET A 81 18.19 15.76 -7.50
CA MET A 81 18.69 16.72 -6.50
C MET A 81 20.21 16.69 -6.33
N THR A 82 20.89 15.59 -6.67
CA THR A 82 22.36 15.49 -6.57
C THR A 82 23.10 16.09 -7.76
N LEU A 83 22.39 16.49 -8.81
CA LEU A 83 22.98 17.01 -10.04
C LEU A 83 23.48 18.44 -9.84
N ASN A 84 24.66 18.72 -10.38
CA ASN A 84 25.19 20.07 -10.46
C ASN A 84 24.79 20.69 -11.82
N PRO A 85 23.97 21.76 -11.85
CA PRO A 85 23.54 22.38 -13.10
C PRO A 85 24.69 22.85 -13.99
N ARG A 86 25.86 23.18 -13.44
CA ARG A 86 27.03 23.59 -14.25
C ARG A 86 27.60 22.44 -15.08
N LYS A 87 27.36 21.20 -14.67
CA LYS A 87 27.90 19.98 -15.29
C LYS A 87 26.94 19.33 -16.30
N VAL A 88 25.73 19.86 -16.50
CA VAL A 88 24.80 19.41 -17.54
C VAL A 88 24.88 20.33 -18.77
N LYS A 89 24.32 19.87 -19.90
CA LYS A 89 24.20 20.68 -21.13
C LYS A 89 23.53 22.02 -20.85
N PRO A 90 24.00 23.13 -21.47
CA PRO A 90 23.42 24.47 -21.30
C PRO A 90 21.89 24.50 -21.44
N GLU A 91 21.35 23.82 -22.45
CA GLU A 91 19.91 23.75 -22.77
C GLU A 91 19.05 23.18 -21.64
N ILE A 92 19.61 22.32 -20.77
CA ILE A 92 18.85 21.60 -19.72
C ILE A 92 19.10 22.24 -18.33
N ARG A 93 20.03 23.18 -18.21
CA ARG A 93 20.43 23.75 -16.91
C ARG A 93 19.27 24.41 -16.18
N GLU A 94 18.49 25.22 -16.89
CA GLU A 94 17.36 25.94 -16.29
C GLU A 94 16.24 24.98 -15.88
N ALA A 95 16.00 23.90 -16.64
CA ALA A 95 15.06 22.85 -16.25
C ALA A 95 15.49 22.15 -14.95
N ILE A 96 16.78 21.83 -14.79
CA ILE A 96 17.28 21.21 -13.54
C ILE A 96 17.18 22.17 -12.35
N LYS A 97 17.54 23.44 -12.53
CA LYS A 97 17.40 24.45 -11.46
C LYS A 97 15.93 24.63 -11.05
N ARG A 98 15.03 24.73 -12.03
CA ARG A 98 13.60 24.82 -11.81
C ARG A 98 13.10 23.61 -11.01
N TYR A 99 13.47 22.40 -11.44
CA TYR A 99 13.13 21.16 -10.75
C TYR A 99 13.60 21.14 -9.29
N GLN A 100 14.85 21.55 -9.04
CA GLN A 100 15.43 21.60 -7.69
C GLN A 100 14.69 22.62 -6.82
N ALA A 101 14.44 23.83 -7.34
CA ALA A 101 13.70 24.88 -6.63
C ALA A 101 12.25 24.48 -6.32
N GLU A 102 11.55 23.86 -7.27
CA GLU A 102 10.18 23.34 -7.06
C GLU A 102 10.18 22.27 -5.96
N SER A 103 11.14 21.35 -6.00
CA SER A 103 11.26 20.29 -5.00
C SER A 103 11.62 20.82 -3.61
N GLU A 104 12.51 21.81 -3.52
CA GLU A 104 12.85 22.51 -2.27
C GLU A 104 11.64 23.26 -1.70
N ALA A 105 10.87 23.96 -2.56
CA ALA A 105 9.65 24.65 -2.15
C ALA A 105 8.60 23.68 -1.60
N VAL A 106 8.41 22.52 -2.24
CA VAL A 106 7.50 21.46 -1.75
C VAL A 106 7.97 20.92 -0.40
N LEU A 107 9.26 20.63 -0.24
CA LEU A 107 9.82 20.18 1.03
C LEU A 107 9.67 21.23 2.14
N TRP A 108 9.91 22.51 1.81
CA TRP A 108 9.72 23.62 2.74
C TRP A 108 8.26 23.75 3.15
N GLN A 109 7.33 23.81 2.19
CA GLN A 109 5.88 23.85 2.46
C GLN A 109 5.44 22.68 3.33
N TYR A 110 5.94 21.47 3.06
CA TYR A 110 5.69 20.31 3.90
C TYR A 110 6.17 20.52 5.34
N TRP A 111 7.37 21.04 5.55
CA TRP A 111 7.92 21.27 6.89
C TRP A 111 7.31 22.46 7.64
N THR A 112 6.93 23.54 6.94
CA THR A 112 6.48 24.78 7.58
C THR A 112 4.98 24.94 7.65
N ALA A 113 4.26 24.51 6.63
CA ALA A 113 2.80 24.59 6.59
C ALA A 113 2.15 23.25 6.92
N GLY A 114 2.89 22.13 6.86
CA GLY A 114 2.49 20.90 7.53
C GLY A 114 1.30 20.15 6.92
N ILE A 115 0.89 20.41 5.67
CA ILE A 115 -0.23 19.69 5.05
C ILE A 115 0.30 18.68 4.04
N ALA A 116 0.71 17.51 4.52
CA ALA A 116 0.51 16.29 3.75
C ALA A 116 -0.29 15.32 4.62
N ARG A 117 -1.57 15.65 4.84
CA ARG A 117 -2.60 14.81 5.48
C ARG A 117 -2.23 14.20 6.83
N ARG A 118 -1.16 14.65 7.51
CA ARG A 118 -0.67 14.00 8.73
C ARG A 118 -1.71 14.08 9.84
N ASP A 119 -2.32 15.25 10.00
CA ASP A 119 -3.33 15.47 11.02
C ASP A 119 -4.65 14.82 10.62
N GLU A 120 -5.05 14.88 9.34
CA GLU A 120 -6.19 14.11 8.80
C GLU A 120 -6.04 12.59 9.03
N ILE A 121 -4.86 12.03 8.78
CA ILE A 121 -4.56 10.59 8.97
C ILE A 121 -4.55 10.25 10.45
N ARG A 122 -3.97 11.10 11.31
CA ARG A 122 -4.01 10.90 12.76
C ARG A 122 -5.43 10.91 13.30
N GLN A 123 -6.25 11.84 12.83
CA GLN A 123 -7.64 11.94 13.22
C GLN A 123 -8.43 10.71 12.74
N ALA A 124 -8.32 10.35 11.46
CA ALA A 124 -8.97 9.16 10.91
C ALA A 124 -8.52 7.86 11.62
N LEU A 125 -7.24 7.75 12.00
CA LEU A 125 -6.72 6.62 12.76
C LEU A 125 -7.32 6.58 14.18
N SER A 126 -7.42 7.73 14.85
CA SER A 126 -8.02 7.84 16.18
C SER A 126 -9.49 7.42 16.16
N GLU A 127 -10.25 7.89 15.17
CA GLU A 127 -11.67 7.53 14.98
C GLU A 127 -11.82 6.02 14.74
N LEU A 128 -10.97 5.44 13.88
CA LEU A 128 -11.00 4.00 13.60
C LEU A 128 -10.67 3.17 14.86
N MET A 129 -9.65 3.56 15.63
CA MET A 129 -9.30 2.89 16.89
C MET A 129 -10.43 2.96 17.93
N ALA A 130 -11.16 4.07 17.99
CA ALA A 130 -12.33 4.20 18.87
C ALA A 130 -13.46 3.24 18.45
N THR A 131 -13.79 3.19 17.15
CA THR A 131 -14.81 2.25 16.64
C THR A 131 -14.42 0.78 16.86
N GLU A 132 -13.15 0.43 16.70
CA GLU A 132 -12.64 -0.92 16.96
C GLU A 132 -12.76 -1.28 18.45
N ALA A 133 -12.42 -0.35 19.35
CA ALA A 133 -12.55 -0.54 20.79
C ALA A 133 -14.02 -0.75 21.21
N GLU A 134 -14.96 -0.02 20.61
CA GLU A 134 -16.39 -0.21 20.83
C GLU A 134 -16.89 -1.54 20.27
N SER A 135 -16.43 -1.93 19.08
CA SER A 135 -16.70 -3.24 18.49
C SER A 135 -16.24 -4.38 19.40
N LEU A 136 -15.01 -4.31 19.92
CA LEU A 136 -14.44 -5.32 20.81
C LEU A 136 -15.17 -5.40 22.16
N LYS A 137 -15.59 -4.26 22.72
CA LYS A 137 -16.45 -4.22 23.92
C LYS A 137 -17.78 -4.93 23.66
N ARG A 138 -18.46 -4.61 22.54
CA ARG A 138 -19.72 -5.26 22.15
C ARG A 138 -19.53 -6.76 21.96
N GLY A 139 -18.46 -7.19 21.28
CA GLY A 139 -18.13 -8.61 21.10
C GLY A 139 -17.86 -9.32 22.44
N SER A 140 -17.19 -8.65 23.37
CA SER A 140 -16.93 -9.18 24.72
C SER A 140 -18.21 -9.36 25.53
N VAL A 141 -19.15 -8.41 25.46
CA VAL A 141 -20.47 -8.51 26.10
C VAL A 141 -21.28 -9.64 25.46
N ALA A 142 -21.39 -9.67 24.13
CA ALA A 142 -22.09 -10.73 23.42
C ALA A 142 -21.53 -12.12 23.72
N GLY A 143 -20.21 -12.26 23.87
CA GLY A 143 -19.57 -13.51 24.30
C GLY A 143 -19.96 -13.93 25.72
N LYS A 144 -20.03 -12.99 26.67
CA LYS A 144 -20.54 -13.25 28.03
C LYS A 144 -22.01 -13.66 28.01
N ASP A 145 -22.83 -12.97 27.23
CA ASP A 145 -24.27 -13.26 27.11
C ASP A 145 -24.51 -14.66 26.51
N LEU A 146 -23.73 -15.03 25.49
CA LEU A 146 -23.77 -16.38 24.89
C LEU A 146 -23.38 -17.46 25.92
N TYR A 147 -22.38 -17.19 26.74
CA TYR A 147 -21.96 -18.08 27.82
C TYR A 147 -23.05 -18.25 28.89
N ILE A 148 -23.67 -17.15 29.33
CA ILE A 148 -24.82 -17.17 30.26
C ILE A 148 -25.96 -17.99 29.66
N ARG A 149 -26.32 -17.74 28.39
CA ARG A 149 -27.40 -18.47 27.70
C ARG A 149 -27.12 -19.97 27.60
N LYS A 150 -25.85 -20.37 27.43
CA LYS A 150 -25.42 -21.78 27.42
C LYS A 150 -25.66 -22.43 28.79
N LEU A 151 -25.30 -21.77 29.88
CA LEU A 151 -25.54 -22.24 31.24
C LEU A 151 -27.04 -22.37 31.54
N GLU A 152 -27.82 -21.36 31.18
CA GLU A 152 -29.29 -21.39 31.32
C GLU A 152 -29.91 -22.53 30.52
N LYS A 153 -29.43 -22.78 29.29
CA LYS A 153 -29.91 -23.90 28.48
C LYS A 153 -29.66 -25.23 29.19
N GLN A 154 -28.46 -25.45 29.70
CA GLN A 154 -28.11 -26.67 30.42
C GLN A 154 -28.97 -26.86 31.67
N ARG A 155 -29.11 -25.80 32.49
CA ARG A 155 -29.98 -25.82 33.67
C ARG A 155 -31.42 -26.17 33.31
N ASN A 156 -31.98 -25.48 32.32
CA ASN A 156 -33.36 -25.66 31.92
C ASN A 156 -33.57 -27.06 31.30
N GLN A 157 -32.61 -27.58 30.52
CA GLN A 157 -32.67 -28.94 29.99
C GLN A 157 -32.63 -30.00 31.10
N ALA A 158 -31.79 -29.83 32.13
CA ALA A 158 -31.75 -30.72 33.27
C ALA A 158 -33.08 -30.70 34.06
N GLN A 159 -33.65 -29.52 34.28
CA GLN A 159 -34.95 -29.37 34.94
C GLN A 159 -36.09 -29.99 34.12
N ILE A 160 -36.12 -29.77 32.80
CA ILE A 160 -37.12 -30.39 31.91
C ILE A 160 -36.98 -31.91 31.95
N ALA A 161 -35.76 -32.45 31.87
CA ALA A 161 -35.54 -33.90 31.91
C ALA A 161 -35.97 -34.52 33.25
N ALA A 162 -35.70 -33.84 34.38
CA ALA A 162 -36.17 -34.26 35.70
C ALA A 162 -37.70 -34.29 35.78
N LEU A 163 -38.37 -33.21 35.34
CA LEU A 163 -39.84 -33.14 35.30
C LEU A 163 -40.45 -34.18 34.34
N GLN A 164 -39.78 -34.46 33.21
CA GLN A 164 -40.19 -35.51 32.27
C GLN A 164 -40.02 -36.92 32.84
N ALA A 165 -39.03 -37.15 33.70
CA ALA A 165 -38.83 -38.43 34.37
C ALA A 165 -39.88 -38.67 35.48
N GLU A 166 -40.39 -37.60 36.10
CA GLU A 166 -41.47 -37.66 37.09
C GLU A 166 -42.87 -37.79 36.46
N LEU A 167 -43.02 -37.40 35.20
CA LEU A 167 -44.24 -37.64 34.44
C LEU A 167 -44.35 -39.16 34.16
N PRO A 168 -45.35 -39.88 34.71
CA PRO A 168 -45.57 -41.28 34.36
C PRO A 168 -45.84 -41.40 32.85
N PHE A 169 -45.43 -42.52 32.25
CA PHE A 169 -45.66 -42.88 30.84
C PHE A 169 -47.17 -42.85 30.52
N ILE A 170 -47.71 -41.68 30.18
CA ILE A 170 -49.07 -41.53 29.67
C ILE A 170 -48.96 -41.22 28.18
N TRP A 171 -48.84 -42.30 27.39
CA TRP A 171 -49.63 -42.38 26.17
C TRP A 171 -50.49 -43.62 26.27
N ASN A 172 -51.70 -43.44 26.80
CA ASN A 172 -52.90 -44.23 26.52
C ASN A 172 -54.10 -43.66 27.31
N VAL A 173 -54.85 -42.75 26.71
CA VAL A 173 -56.31 -42.87 26.68
C VAL A 173 -56.77 -42.58 25.26
N VAL A 174 -57.21 -43.67 24.65
CA VAL A 174 -58.10 -43.76 23.49
C VAL A 174 -59.51 -43.36 23.95
N GLU A 175 -60.23 -42.69 23.05
CA GLU A 175 -61.70 -42.64 22.89
C GLU A 175 -62.63 -41.73 23.71
N GLU A 176 -63.46 -41.05 22.90
CA GLU A 176 -64.93 -40.94 22.97
C GLU A 176 -65.64 -39.79 23.72
N ARG A 177 -66.27 -38.97 22.85
CA ARG A 177 -67.66 -38.46 22.87
C ARG A 177 -67.99 -37.11 23.52
N ALA A 178 -68.45 -36.23 22.63
CA ALA A 178 -69.71 -35.44 22.64
C ALA A 178 -69.38 -33.95 22.37
N THR A 179 -69.88 -33.25 21.34
CA THR A 179 -71.21 -33.27 20.72
C THR A 179 -71.18 -32.61 19.33
N ALA A 180 -71.75 -33.29 18.33
CA ALA A 180 -72.76 -32.77 17.40
C ALA A 180 -73.59 -33.96 16.91
#